data_AF-A0A3D2FZ13-F1
#
_entry.id   AF-A0A3D2FZ13-F1
#
_cell.length_a   1.000
_cell.length_b   1.000
_cell.length_c   1.000
_cell.angle_alpha   90.00
_cell.angle_beta   90.00
_cell.angle_gamma   90.00
#
_symmetry.space_group_name_H-M   'P 1'
#
loop_
_entity.id
_entity.type
_entity.pdbx_description
1 polymer ?
#
loop_
_entity_poly.entity_id
_entity_poly.type
_entity_poly.pdbx_seq_one_letter_code
_entity_poly.pdbx_strand_id
1 'polypeptide(L)' 'MSTNTLYLGYHVSSAGGYMAMGKRAAALGANTFAFFTRNPRGGAAAKVEEADVAAFRAWAVEQGFGPLVAHSPYT' A
#
# COMPACT_ATOMS: atom_id res chain seq x y z
N MET A 1 4.42 4.66 29.53
CA MET A 1 3.74 4.13 28.33
C MET A 1 4.77 4.01 27.22
N SER A 2 4.71 2.96 26.39
CA SER A 2 5.65 2.81 25.27
C SER A 2 5.50 3.96 24.27
N THR A 3 6.61 4.53 23.82
CA THR A 3 6.67 5.64 22.86
C THR A 3 6.83 5.18 21.41
N ASN A 4 6.81 3.87 21.15
CA ASN A 4 6.98 3.35 19.80
C ASN A 4 5.72 3.55 18.96
N THR A 5 5.91 4.09 17.76
CA THR A 5 4.88 4.12 16.72
C THR A 5 4.49 2.68 16.34
N LEU A 6 3.21 2.36 16.46
CA LEU A 6 2.66 1.11 15.96
C LEU A 6 2.19 1.30 14.53
N TYR A 7 2.66 0.43 13.64
CA TYR A 7 2.17 0.36 12.27
C TYR A 7 1.11 -0.75 12.16
N LEU A 8 -0.14 -0.35 11.97
CA LEU A 8 -1.30 -1.21 11.86
C LEU A 8 -1.93 -1.07 10.49
N GLY A 9 -2.19 -2.21 9.85
CA GLY A 9 -2.71 -2.27 8.50
C GLY A 9 -3.33 -3.61 8.18
N TYR A 10 -3.85 -3.71 6.96
CA TYR A 10 -4.48 -4.91 6.44
C TYR A 10 -4.08 -5.08 4.97
N HIS A 11 -4.49 -6.20 4.38
CA HIS A 11 -4.23 -6.45 2.96
C HIS A 11 -5.21 -5.65 2.09
N VAL A 12 -4.67 -4.77 1.24
CA VAL A 12 -5.45 -3.88 0.37
C VAL A 12 -5.39 -4.37 -1.07
N SER A 13 -6.48 -4.14 -1.83
CA SER A 13 -6.49 -4.41 -3.27
C SER A 13 -5.57 -3.44 -4.01
N SER A 14 -4.69 -3.97 -4.87
CA SER A 14 -3.80 -3.18 -5.72
C SER A 14 -4.47 -2.53 -6.94
N ALA A 15 -5.79 -2.73 -7.10
CA ALA A 15 -6.54 -2.13 -8.18
C ALA A 15 -6.57 -0.60 -8.07
N GLY A 16 -6.22 0.09 -9.17
CA GLY A 16 -6.27 1.55 -9.25
C GLY A 16 -5.02 2.28 -8.73
N GLY A 17 -3.91 1.57 -8.51
CA GLY A 17 -2.62 2.19 -8.18
C GLY A 17 -2.37 2.41 -6.70
N TYR A 18 -1.21 2.98 -6.40
CA TYR A 18 -0.69 3.24 -5.05
C TYR A 18 -1.51 4.28 -4.31
N MET A 19 -1.92 5.37 -4.96
CA MET A 19 -2.74 6.38 -4.27
C MET A 19 -4.09 5.82 -3.86
N ALA A 20 -4.70 4.96 -4.69
CA ALA A 20 -5.93 4.26 -4.33
C ALA A 20 -5.72 3.27 -3.17
N MET A 21 -4.60 2.54 -3.14
CA MET A 21 -4.25 1.69 -1.99
C MET A 21 -4.10 2.50 -0.70
N GLY A 22 -3.34 3.60 -0.75
CA GLY A 22 -3.13 4.48 0.41
C GLY A 22 -4.44 5.05 0.95
N LYS A 23 -5.30 5.60 0.08
CA LYS A 23 -6.60 6.14 0.47
C LYS A 23 -7.51 5.08 1.11
N ARG A 24 -7.51 3.85 0.58
CA ARG A 24 -8.29 2.74 1.18
C ARG A 24 -7.81 2.41 2.59
N ALA A 25 -6.49 2.27 2.77
CA ALA A 25 -5.90 2.00 4.08
C ALA A 25 -6.24 3.10 5.09
N ALA A 26 -6.01 4.36 4.72
CA ALA A 26 -6.29 5.51 5.58
C ALA A 26 -7.78 5.67 5.93
N ALA A 27 -8.69 5.28 5.04
CA ALA A 27 -10.13 5.34 5.30
C ALA A 27 -10.56 4.48 6.51
N LEU A 28 -9.77 3.47 6.88
CA LEU A 28 -9.98 2.63 8.08
C LEU A 28 -9.00 2.94 9.22
N GLY A 29 -8.27 4.05 9.15
CA GLY A 29 -7.30 4.45 10.16
C GLY A 29 -5.99 3.65 10.14
N ALA A 30 -5.71 2.90 9.07
CA ALA A 30 -4.44 2.21 8.92
C ALA A 30 -3.32 3.18 8.53
N ASN A 31 -2.11 2.92 9.02
CA ASN A 31 -0.88 3.66 8.74
C ASN A 31 0.21 2.77 8.13
N THR A 32 -0.16 1.59 7.63
CA THR A 32 0.61 0.72 6.74
C THR A 32 -0.37 -0.19 6.01
N PHE A 33 0.08 -0.91 4.98
CA PHE A 33 -0.71 -1.96 4.34
C PHE A 33 0.17 -3.01 3.64
N ALA A 34 -0.44 -4.16 3.37
CA ALA A 34 0.10 -5.18 2.48
C ALA A 34 -0.66 -5.19 1.15
N PHE A 35 0.00 -5.55 0.06
CA PHE A 35 -0.62 -5.68 -1.26
C PHE A 35 0.09 -6.73 -2.11
N PHE A 36 -0.58 -7.25 -3.14
CA PHE A 36 0.07 -8.10 -4.13
C PHE A 36 0.67 -7.28 -5.28
N THR A 37 1.86 -7.64 -5.72
CA THR A 37 2.55 -6.99 -6.86
C THR A 37 1.90 -7.26 -8.22
N ARG A 38 1.07 -8.31 -8.31
CA ARG A 38 0.16 -8.61 -9.43
C ARG A 38 -0.99 -9.47 -8.94
N ASN A 39 -1.94 -9.84 -9.81
CA ASN A 39 -3.06 -10.69 -9.41
C ASN A 39 -2.56 -12.02 -8.79
N PRO A 40 -2.98 -12.36 -7.54
CA PRO A 40 -2.49 -13.54 -6.83
C PRO A 40 -2.85 -14.87 -7.49
N ARG A 41 -3.88 -14.88 -8.36
CA ARG A 41 -4.37 -16.07 -9.09
C ARG A 41 -3.77 -16.21 -10.49
N GLY A 42 -2.77 -15.40 -10.84
CA GLY A 42 -2.13 -15.43 -12.17
C GLY A 42 -2.42 -14.20 -13.02
N GLY A 43 -1.66 -14.04 -14.11
CA GLY A 43 -1.71 -12.89 -15.02
C GLY A 43 -0.50 -11.97 -14.90
N ALA A 44 -0.36 -11.05 -15.84
CA ALA A 44 0.74 -10.08 -15.85
C ALA A 44 0.60 -9.03 -14.74
N ALA A 45 1.72 -8.45 -14.31
CA ALA A 45 1.70 -7.27 -13.46
C ALA A 45 1.07 -6.09 -14.22
N ALA A 46 0.24 -5.32 -13.52
CA ALA A 46 -0.22 -4.05 -14.06
C ALA A 46 0.97 -3.11 -14.25
N LYS A 47 0.93 -2.26 -15.28
CA LYS A 47 1.93 -1.24 -15.47
C LYS A 47 1.93 -0.31 -14.25
N VAL A 48 3.12 -0.09 -13.69
CA VAL A 48 3.31 0.88 -12.60
C VAL A 48 3.41 2.27 -13.24
N GLU A 49 2.56 3.19 -12.80
CA GLU A 49 2.61 4.59 -13.21
C GLU A 49 3.47 5.36 -12.21
N GLU A 50 4.68 5.75 -12.61
CA GLU A 50 5.67 6.40 -11.73
C GLU A 50 5.15 7.69 -11.09
N ALA A 51 4.29 8.44 -11.80
CA ALA A 51 3.65 9.63 -11.25
C ALA A 51 2.71 9.33 -10.07
N ASP A 52 1.99 8.20 -10.11
CA ASP A 52 1.13 7.74 -9.01
C ASP A 52 1.97 7.24 -7.83
N VAL A 53 3.07 6.54 -8.10
CA VAL A 53 4.04 6.13 -7.07
C VAL A 53 4.62 7.36 -6.35
N ALA A 54 5.05 8.37 -7.11
CA ALA A 54 5.62 9.60 -6.55
C ALA A 54 4.59 10.37 -5.71
N ALA A 55 3.36 10.51 -6.22
CA ALA A 55 2.27 11.16 -5.50
C ALA A 55 1.93 10.41 -4.20
N PHE A 56 1.82 9.09 -4.25
CA PHE A 56 1.59 8.27 -3.07
C PHE A 56 2.72 8.39 -2.05
N ARG A 57 3.99 8.35 -2.47
CA ARG A 57 5.12 8.46 -1.54
C ARG A 57 5.13 9.79 -0.78
N ALA A 58 4.90 10.90 -1.48
CA ALA A 58 4.81 12.21 -0.83
C ALA A 58 3.64 12.26 0.17
N TRP A 59 2.47 11.79 -0.26
CA TRP A 59 1.28 11.74 0.60
C TRP A 59 1.45 10.79 1.79
N ALA A 60 2.08 9.63 1.62
CA ALA A 60 2.33 8.65 2.66
C ALA A 60 3.21 9.22 3.78
N VAL A 61 4.25 9.99 3.42
CA VAL A 61 5.10 10.68 4.40
C VAL A 61 4.29 11.71 5.19
N GLU A 62 3.47 12.53 4.50
CA GLU A 62 2.60 13.52 5.15
C GLU A 62 1.59 12.88 6.13
N GLN A 63 1.06 11.71 5.78
CA GLN A 63 0.11 10.97 6.60
C GLN A 63 0.75 10.08 7.68
N GLY A 64 2.09 10.03 7.75
CA GLY A 64 2.79 9.19 8.73
C GLY A 64 2.69 7.69 8.46
N PHE A 65 2.55 7.28 7.20
CA PHE A 65 2.59 5.87 6.82
C PHE A 65 3.98 5.27 7.06
N GLY A 66 3.97 4.05 7.60
CA GLY A 66 5.16 3.23 7.77
C GLY A 66 5.52 2.42 6.52
N PRO A 67 6.47 1.48 6.66
CA PRO A 67 6.85 0.57 5.60
C PRO A 67 5.67 -0.23 5.07
N LEU A 68 5.60 -0.42 3.75
CA LEU A 68 4.60 -1.29 3.10
C LEU A 68 5.11 -2.71 2.96
N VAL A 69 4.19 -3.67 2.84
CA VAL A 69 4.51 -5.07 2.58
C VAL A 69 4.06 -5.45 1.17
N ALA A 70 5.01 -5.65 0.27
CA ALA A 70 4.74 -6.19 -1.06
C ALA A 70 4.79 -7.72 -1.02
N HIS A 71 3.64 -8.36 -1.21
CA HIS A 71 3.52 -9.81 -1.23
C HIS A 71 3.63 -10.33 -2.67
N SER A 72 4.50 -11.31 -2.90
CA SER A 72 4.57 -12.01 -4.18
C SER A 72 3.28 -12.80 -4.42
N PRO A 73 2.79 -12.96 -5.67
CA PRO A 73 1.68 -13.85 -5.97
C PRO A 73 1.95 -15.28 -5.50
N TYR A 74 0.88 -16.06 -5.33
CA TYR A 74 0.99 -17.49 -5.02
C TYR A 74 1.40 -18.35 -6.24
N THR A 75 1.62 -17.71 -7.39
CA THR A 75 1.87 -18.29 -8.71
C THR A 75 3.15 -17.72 -9.28
#